data_AF-A0A257ZQ68-F1
#
_entry.id   AF-A0A257ZQ68-F1
#
_cell.length_a   1.000
_cell.length_b   1.000
_cell.length_c   1.000
_cell.angle_alpha   90.00
_cell.angle_beta   90.00
_cell.angle_gamma   90.00
#
_symmetry.space_group_name_H-M   'P 1'
#
loop_
_entity.id
_entity.type
_entity.pdbx_description
1 polymer ?
#
loop_
_entity_poly.entity_id
_entity_poly.type
_entity_poly.pdbx_seq_one_letter_code
_entity_poly.pdbx_strand_id
1 'polypeptide(L)'
;MTTRYDIAALKARLGSIRSEDNPALVKQKSRDFFWYSPVLKRQLDHVTADLVVSPTSEAQVLEVLAACHALGIPVTPRGTGTGNYGQAMPL
;
A
#
# COMPACT_ATOMS: atom_id res chain seq x y z
N MET A 1 -12.93 1.69 12.59
CA MET A 1 -12.91 1.62 11.12
C MET A 1 -12.89 0.15 10.76
N THR A 2 -13.99 -0.36 10.20
CA THR A 2 -14.01 -1.68 9.57
C THR A 2 -13.19 -1.59 8.30
N THR A 3 -12.08 -2.32 8.23
CA THR A 3 -11.26 -2.41 7.02
C THR A 3 -12.12 -3.06 5.93
N ARG A 4 -12.19 -2.41 4.76
CA ARG A 4 -12.97 -2.89 3.60
C ARG A 4 -12.50 -4.26 3.12
N TYR A 5 -11.24 -4.59 3.41
CA TYR A 5 -10.55 -5.80 3.00
C TYR A 5 -10.13 -6.64 4.20
N ASP A 6 -10.03 -7.96 4.02
CA ASP A 6 -9.58 -8.90 5.05
C ASP A 6 -8.04 -8.90 5.16
N ILE A 7 -7.52 -7.87 5.81
CA ILE A 7 -6.07 -7.69 6.02
C ILE A 7 -5.49 -8.76 6.95
N ALA A 8 -6.31 -9.30 7.88
CA ALA A 8 -5.89 -10.37 8.76
C ALA A 8 -5.61 -11.66 7.97
N ALA A 9 -6.51 -12.04 7.06
CA ALA A 9 -6.30 -13.17 6.16
C ALA A 9 -5.11 -12.95 5.23
N LEU A 10 -4.91 -11.72 4.72
CA LEU A 10 -3.73 -11.40 3.91
C LEU A 10 -2.44 -11.61 4.71
N LYS A 11 -2.31 -11.02 5.91
CA LYS A 11 -1.12 -11.18 6.75
C LYS A 11 -0.84 -12.64 7.08
N ALA A 12 -1.89 -13.45 7.35
CA ALA A 12 -1.73 -14.87 7.59
C ALA A 12 -1.16 -15.62 6.35
N ARG A 13 -1.62 -15.26 5.14
CA ARG A 13 -1.11 -15.84 3.89
C ARG A 13 0.32 -15.41 3.55
N LEU A 14 0.70 -14.17 3.89
CA LEU A 14 2.04 -13.63 3.61
C LEU A 14 3.16 -14.24 4.48
N GLY A 15 2.80 -14.91 5.57
CA GLY A 15 3.76 -15.60 6.44
C GLY A 15 4.91 -14.70 6.91
N SER A 16 6.12 -15.01 6.47
CA SER A 16 7.35 -14.29 6.85
C SER A 16 7.71 -13.11 5.94
N ILE A 17 6.95 -12.84 4.87
CA ILE A 17 7.18 -11.69 4.00
C ILE A 17 6.98 -10.41 4.81
N ARG A 18 7.99 -9.53 4.80
CA ARG A 18 8.01 -8.31 5.61
C ARG A 18 6.79 -7.45 5.29
N SER A 19 5.99 -7.16 6.31
CA SER A 19 4.85 -6.26 6.24
C SER A 19 4.86 -5.24 7.38
N GLU A 20 4.17 -4.12 7.17
CA GLU A 20 4.08 -2.98 8.09
C GLU A 20 2.64 -2.49 8.13
N ASP A 21 2.06 -2.44 9.33
CA ASP A 21 0.69 -1.98 9.61
C ASP A 21 0.64 -0.85 10.66
N ASN A 22 1.79 -0.33 11.11
CA ASN A 22 1.80 0.86 11.96
C ASN A 22 1.16 2.04 11.22
N PRO A 23 0.09 2.66 11.76
CA PRO A 23 -0.67 3.68 11.04
C PRO A 23 0.17 4.87 10.55
N ALA A 24 1.19 5.29 11.33
CA ALA A 24 2.04 6.41 10.96
C ALA A 24 2.99 6.04 9.80
N LEU A 25 3.60 4.85 9.86
CA LEU A 25 4.51 4.38 8.81
C LEU A 25 3.78 4.04 7.52
N VAL A 26 2.59 3.43 7.62
CA VAL A 26 1.73 3.17 6.46
C VAL A 26 1.30 4.50 5.82
N LYS A 27 0.83 5.48 6.60
CA LYS A 27 0.46 6.80 6.06
C LYS A 27 1.62 7.50 5.39
N GLN A 28 2.83 7.43 5.96
CA GLN A 28 4.04 7.99 5.35
C GLN A 28 4.37 7.30 4.02
N LYS A 29 4.33 5.96 3.97
CA LYS A 29 4.64 5.18 2.77
C LYS A 29 3.52 5.14 1.74
N SER A 30 2.32 5.60 2.09
CA SER A 30 1.19 5.75 1.16
C SER A 30 1.23 7.07 0.38
N ARG A 31 2.19 7.95 0.69
CA ARG A 31 2.28 9.29 0.10
C ARG A 31 3.52 9.41 -0.79
N ASP A 32 3.35 10.12 -1.90
CA ASP A 32 4.45 10.66 -2.68
C ASP A 32 4.49 12.20 -2.53
N PHE A 33 5.05 12.91 -3.50
CA PHE A 33 5.13 14.37 -3.52
C PHE A 33 3.91 15.05 -4.16
N PHE A 34 2.74 14.38 -4.19
CA PHE A 34 1.47 14.95 -4.68
C PHE A 34 1.17 16.36 -4.15
N TRP A 35 1.65 16.70 -2.94
CA TRP A 35 1.45 17.98 -2.29
C TRP A 35 2.12 19.16 -3.01
N TYR A 36 2.99 18.93 -3.99
CA TYR A 36 3.49 19.96 -4.92
C TYR A 36 2.34 20.65 -5.67
N SER A 37 1.23 19.95 -5.89
CA SER A 37 -0.01 20.53 -6.41
C SER A 37 -0.99 20.81 -5.27
N PRO A 38 -1.43 22.07 -5.05
CA PRO A 38 -2.47 22.37 -4.07
C PRO A 38 -3.81 21.66 -4.36
N VAL A 39 -4.09 21.35 -5.63
CA VAL A 39 -5.29 20.59 -6.04
C VAL A 39 -5.19 19.15 -5.55
N LEU A 40 -4.11 18.46 -5.91
CA LEU A 40 -3.89 17.07 -5.47
C LEU A 40 -3.78 17.00 -3.96
N LYS A 41 -3.13 17.98 -3.31
CA LYS A 41 -3.06 18.06 -1.85
C LYS A 41 -4.46 17.96 -1.23
N ARG A 42 -5.42 18.76 -1.70
CA ARG A 42 -6.79 18.74 -1.16
C ARG A 42 -7.52 17.43 -1.46
N GLN A 43 -7.31 16.88 -2.65
CA GLN A 43 -8.00 15.67 -3.09
C GLN A 43 -7.49 14.40 -2.39
N LEU A 44 -6.19 14.29 -2.15
CA LEU A 44 -5.55 13.03 -1.75
C LEU A 44 -5.10 12.98 -0.28
N ASP A 45 -5.31 14.03 0.53
CA ASP A 45 -4.77 14.08 1.90
C ASP A 45 -5.28 12.94 2.81
N HIS A 46 -6.50 12.46 2.54
CA HIS A 46 -7.18 11.39 3.27
C HIS A 46 -6.77 9.97 2.83
N VAL A 47 -6.05 9.84 1.71
CA VAL A 47 -5.68 8.55 1.13
C VAL A 47 -4.56 7.90 1.93
N THR A 48 -4.75 6.64 2.30
CA THR A 48 -3.76 5.79 2.99
C THR A 48 -4.04 4.32 2.71
N ALA A 49 -3.01 3.49 2.65
CA ALA A 49 -3.16 2.04 2.59
C ALA A 49 -3.59 1.48 3.96
N ASP A 50 -3.99 0.21 3.98
CA ASP A 50 -4.14 -0.59 5.20
C ASP A 50 -2.84 -1.32 5.58
N LEU A 51 -2.00 -1.69 4.59
CA LEU A 51 -0.79 -2.50 4.79
C LEU A 51 0.29 -2.12 3.77
N VAL A 52 1.55 -2.13 4.18
CA VAL A 52 2.70 -2.07 3.27
C VAL A 52 3.44 -3.40 3.30
N VAL A 53 3.72 -3.96 2.12
CA VAL A 53 4.47 -5.22 1.98
C VAL A 53 5.77 -4.95 1.23
N SER A 54 6.87 -5.57 1.67
CA SER A 54 8.21 -5.38 1.10
C SER A 54 8.84 -6.72 0.70
N PRO A 55 8.45 -7.30 -0.45
CA PRO A 55 9.08 -8.51 -0.95
C PRO A 55 10.56 -8.25 -1.32
N THR A 56 11.41 -9.25 -1.16
CA THR A 56 12.86 -9.17 -1.44
C THR A 56 13.29 -10.04 -2.61
N SER A 57 12.35 -10.71 -3.28
CA SER A 57 12.58 -11.50 -4.49
C SER A 57 11.34 -11.48 -5.39
N GLU A 58 11.53 -11.82 -6.67
CA GLU A 58 10.42 -11.95 -7.62
C GLU A 58 9.41 -13.02 -7.19
N ALA A 59 9.89 -14.15 -6.64
CA ALA A 59 9.02 -15.19 -6.11
C ALA A 59 8.08 -14.66 -5.00
N GLN A 60 8.59 -13.81 -4.10
CA GLN A 60 7.75 -13.18 -3.07
C GLN A 60 6.78 -12.16 -3.68
N VAL A 61 7.16 -11.44 -4.75
CA VAL A 61 6.22 -10.57 -5.46
C VAL A 61 5.04 -11.37 -6.00
N LEU A 62 5.30 -12.52 -6.63
CA LEU A 62 4.25 -13.40 -7.14
C LEU A 62 3.34 -13.93 -6.03
N GLU A 63 3.92 -14.34 -4.89
CA GLU A 63 3.17 -14.80 -3.71
C GLU A 63 2.23 -13.71 -3.16
N VAL A 64 2.74 -12.47 -3.01
CA VAL A 64 1.95 -11.32 -2.56
C VAL A 64 0.79 -11.04 -3.51
N LEU A 65 1.07 -10.96 -4.82
CA LEU A 65 0.06 -10.66 -5.83
C LEU A 65 -1.02 -11.76 -5.90
N ALA A 66 -0.63 -13.02 -5.82
CA ALA A 66 -1.56 -14.15 -5.78
C ALA A 66 -2.46 -14.11 -4.54
N ALA A 67 -1.91 -13.81 -3.36
CA ALA A 67 -2.67 -13.68 -2.13
C ALA A 67 -3.65 -12.51 -2.18
N CYS A 68 -3.21 -11.33 -2.65
CA CYS A 68 -4.08 -10.15 -2.81
C CYS A 68 -5.20 -10.43 -3.82
N HIS A 69 -4.89 -11.05 -4.96
CA HIS A 69 -5.88 -11.41 -5.98
C HIS A 69 -6.94 -12.37 -5.41
N ALA A 70 -6.52 -13.41 -4.69
CA ALA A 70 -7.44 -14.38 -4.09
C ALA A 70 -8.38 -13.75 -3.04
N LEU A 71 -7.98 -12.62 -2.42
CA LEU A 71 -8.76 -11.89 -1.42
C LEU A 71 -9.46 -10.63 -2.00
N GLY A 72 -9.29 -10.33 -3.29
CA GLY A 72 -9.85 -9.14 -3.92
C GLY A 72 -9.28 -7.82 -3.40
N ILE A 73 -8.02 -7.82 -2.95
CA ILE A 73 -7.35 -6.65 -2.34
C ILE A 73 -6.57 -5.90 -3.43
N PRO A 74 -6.80 -4.58 -3.62
CA PRO A 74 -6.08 -3.78 -4.58
C PRO A 74 -4.59 -3.65 -4.20
N VAL A 75 -3.74 -3.50 -5.21
CA VAL A 75 -2.28 -3.36 -5.03
C VAL A 75 -1.80 -2.10 -5.74
N THR A 76 -1.10 -1.24 -5.01
CA THR A 76 -0.43 -0.05 -5.54
C THR A 76 1.08 -0.23 -5.45
N PRO A 77 1.78 -0.42 -6.58
CA PRO A 77 3.23 -0.52 -6.59
C PRO A 77 3.89 0.77 -6.10
N ARG A 78 5.01 0.64 -5.39
CA ARG A 78 5.81 1.78 -4.91
C ARG A 78 7.30 1.46 -4.98
N GLY A 79 8.07 2.38 -5.59
CA GLY A 79 9.52 2.45 -5.42
C GLY A 79 9.88 3.21 -4.13
N THR A 80 10.48 4.39 -4.27
CA THR A 80 10.79 5.29 -3.13
C THR A 80 9.71 6.36 -2.89
N GLY A 81 8.78 6.54 -3.83
CA GLY A 81 7.64 7.45 -3.71
C GLY A 81 7.99 8.93 -3.83
N THR A 82 8.81 9.28 -4.82
CA THR A 82 9.17 10.66 -5.18
C THR A 82 8.32 11.19 -6.35
N GLY A 83 7.25 10.47 -6.69
CA GLY A 83 6.30 10.88 -7.72
C GLY A 83 5.54 12.16 -7.34
N ASN A 84 5.14 12.96 -8.33
CA ASN A 84 4.48 14.26 -8.08
C ASN A 84 2.96 14.24 -8.28
N TYR A 85 2.39 13.13 -8.75
CA TYR A 85 1.00 13.08 -9.21
C TYR A 85 0.11 12.16 -8.37
N GLY A 86 0.61 11.63 -7.25
CA GLY A 86 -0.11 10.64 -6.48
C GLY A 86 -0.09 9.24 -7.10
N GLN A 87 0.78 8.98 -8.09
CA GLN A 87 0.78 7.72 -8.84
C GLN A 87 1.12 6.49 -7.98
N ALA A 88 1.75 6.70 -6.83
CA ALA A 88 2.07 5.64 -5.86
C ALA A 88 1.17 5.72 -4.61
N MET A 89 0.05 6.47 -4.68
CA MET A 89 -0.94 6.54 -3.61
C MET A 89 -2.06 5.50 -3.83
N PRO A 90 -2.50 4.77 -2.79
CA PRO A 90 -3.47 3.70 -2.89
C PRO A 90 -4.91 4.22 -2.85
N LEU A 91 -5.48 4.52 -4.03
CA LEU A 91 -6.83 5.05 -4.22
C LEU A 91 -7.94 4.00 -4.07
#